data_AF-A0A844XP49-F1
#
_entry.id   AF-A0A844XP49-F1
#
_cell.length_a   1.000
_cell.length_b   1.000
_cell.length_c   1.000
_cell.angle_alpha   90.00
_cell.angle_beta   90.00
_cell.angle_gamma   90.00
#
_symmetry.space_group_name_H-M   'P 1'
#
loop_
_entity.id
_entity.type
_entity.pdbx_description
1 polymer ?
#
loop_
_entity_poly.entity_id
_entity_poly.type
_entity_poly.pdbx_seq_one_letter_code
_entity_poly.pdbx_strand_id
1 'polypeptide(L)'
;MAQGRLGLLPQGEYVCALPGSADGSAWQEVEGRNFAITGASSYKAGNGSGTYLMEGKRITFTRGPMKGMRMMRVSSGMLQEVDRGGKLGRLRCHRAGPVSD
;
A
#
# COMPACT_ATOMS: atom_id res chain seq x y z
N MET A 1 4.54 -24.98 -10.84
CA MET A 1 3.92 -23.96 -9.97
C MET A 1 5.00 -22.94 -9.62
N ALA A 2 4.90 -21.70 -10.08
CA ALA A 2 5.91 -20.69 -9.76
C ALA A 2 5.72 -20.28 -8.29
N GLN A 3 6.65 -20.69 -7.42
CA GLN A 3 6.78 -20.14 -6.07
C GLN A 3 6.92 -18.62 -6.23
N GLY A 4 5.93 -17.87 -5.73
CA GLY A 4 5.93 -16.41 -5.83
C GLY A 4 7.17 -15.88 -5.14
N ARG A 5 8.08 -15.24 -5.88
CA ARG A 5 9.31 -14.69 -5.29
C ARG A 5 8.93 -13.74 -4.17
N LEU A 6 9.34 -14.06 -2.95
CA LEU A 6 9.14 -13.19 -1.80
C LEU A 6 9.87 -11.87 -2.04
N GLY A 7 9.20 -10.78 -1.73
CA GLY A 7 9.72 -9.44 -1.91
C GLY A 7 9.50 -8.59 -0.67
N LEU A 8 10.09 -7.40 -0.69
CA LEU A 8 9.85 -6.34 0.29
C LEU A 8 9.45 -5.07 -0.46
N LEU A 9 8.62 -4.27 0.18
CA LEU A 9 8.36 -2.90 -0.24
C LEU A 9 9.55 -2.01 0.16
N PRO A 10 9.90 -1.01 -0.67
CA PRO A 10 10.83 0.02 -0.24
C PRO A 10 10.36 0.70 1.03
N GLN A 11 11.26 0.85 2.00
CA GLN A 11 11.02 1.60 3.24
C GLN A 11 10.62 3.04 2.93
N GLY A 12 9.67 3.60 3.67
CA GLY A 12 9.21 4.98 3.47
C GLY A 12 7.72 5.18 3.76
N GLU A 13 7.29 6.45 3.72
CA GLU A 13 5.89 6.84 3.81
C GLU A 13 5.15 6.57 2.51
N TYR A 14 3.95 6.02 2.61
CA TYR A 14 3.02 5.78 1.51
C TYR A 14 1.74 6.56 1.75
N VAL A 15 1.50 7.55 0.89
CA VAL A 15 0.29 8.38 0.91
C VAL A 15 -0.71 7.79 -0.07
N CYS A 16 -1.89 7.46 0.46
CA CYS A 16 -2.95 6.80 -0.28
C CYS A 16 -4.02 7.82 -0.69
N ALA A 17 -4.36 7.82 -1.97
CA ALA A 17 -5.34 8.73 -2.54
C ALA A 17 -6.26 8.03 -3.52
N LEU A 18 -7.47 8.55 -3.64
CA LEU A 18 -8.39 8.24 -4.73
C LEU A 18 -8.12 9.19 -5.91
N PRO A 19 -8.36 8.74 -7.15
CA PRO A 19 -8.35 9.64 -8.30
C PRO A 19 -9.42 10.70 -8.10
N GLY A 20 -9.03 11.96 -8.27
CA GLY A 20 -9.92 13.10 -8.20
C GLY A 20 -10.91 13.19 -9.35
N SER A 21 -11.58 14.33 -9.44
CA SER A 21 -12.51 14.69 -10.50
C SER A 21 -11.96 15.86 -11.32
N ALA A 22 -12.47 16.03 -12.55
CA ALA A 22 -11.95 17.03 -13.49
C ALA A 22 -12.16 18.48 -13.03
N ASP A 23 -13.09 18.70 -12.09
CA ASP A 23 -13.48 19.96 -11.48
C ASP A 23 -12.77 20.25 -10.14
N GLY A 24 -11.91 19.34 -9.66
CA GLY A 24 -11.28 19.44 -8.35
C GLY A 24 -9.84 18.95 -8.32
N SER A 25 -9.32 18.71 -7.11
CA SER A 25 -7.96 18.21 -6.92
C SER A 25 -7.77 16.88 -7.64
N ALA A 26 -6.68 16.76 -8.41
CA ALA A 26 -6.36 15.56 -9.19
C ALA A 26 -6.23 14.27 -8.34
N TRP A 27 -5.95 14.43 -7.04
CA TRP A 27 -5.86 13.37 -6.06
C TRP A 27 -6.58 13.78 -4.78
N GLN A 28 -7.37 12.86 -4.23
CA GLN A 28 -8.04 13.04 -2.95
C GLN A 28 -7.42 12.07 -1.96
N GLU A 29 -6.60 12.60 -1.05
CA GLU A 29 -5.94 11.81 -0.02
C GLU A 29 -6.98 11.13 0.90
N VAL A 30 -6.67 9.89 1.28
CA VAL A 30 -7.44 9.09 2.22
C VAL A 30 -6.54 8.86 3.43
N GLU A 31 -6.44 9.86 4.31
CA GLU A 31 -5.48 9.89 5.43
C GLU A 31 -5.52 8.60 6.28
N GLY A 32 -6.71 8.06 6.54
CA GLY A 32 -6.90 6.81 7.29
C GLY A 32 -6.36 5.54 6.59
N ARG A 33 -5.82 5.67 5.37
CA ARG A 33 -5.19 4.57 4.61
C ARG A 33 -3.71 4.78 4.40
N ASN A 34 -3.14 5.90 4.83
CA ASN A 34 -1.70 6.13 4.78
C ASN A 34 -0.96 5.16 5.70
N PHE A 35 0.27 4.83 5.32
CA PHE A 35 1.12 3.95 6.12
C PHE A 35 2.59 4.15 5.82
N ALA A 36 3.44 3.77 6.77
CA ALA A 36 4.88 3.75 6.63
C ALA A 36 5.37 2.30 6.57
N ILE A 37 6.20 1.95 5.60
CA ILE A 37 6.98 0.72 5.66
C ILE A 37 8.21 1.01 6.49
N THR A 38 8.36 0.35 7.64
CA THR A 38 9.44 0.61 8.61
C THR A 38 10.65 -0.31 8.44
N GLY A 39 10.51 -1.37 7.64
CA GLY A 39 11.59 -2.33 7.40
C GLY A 39 11.07 -3.77 7.42
N ALA A 40 11.81 -4.65 6.76
CA ALA A 40 11.38 -6.03 6.50
C ALA A 40 9.92 -6.05 6.01
N SER A 41 9.12 -6.96 6.54
CA SER A 41 7.70 -7.14 6.23
C SER A 41 6.77 -6.38 7.18
N SER A 42 7.21 -5.25 7.75
CA SER A 42 6.48 -4.50 8.78
C SER A 42 6.05 -3.11 8.31
N TYR A 43 4.95 -2.62 8.87
CA TYR A 43 4.43 -1.29 8.60
C TYR A 43 3.82 -0.62 9.85
N LYS A 44 3.69 0.70 9.83
CA LYS A 44 2.90 1.52 10.76
C LYS A 44 1.75 2.20 10.01
N ALA A 45 0.57 2.30 10.60
CA ALA A 45 -0.56 3.04 10.04
C ALA A 45 -1.47 3.53 11.17
N GLY A 46 -1.86 4.81 11.14
CA GLY A 46 -2.66 5.41 12.21
C GLY A 46 -2.03 5.16 13.58
N ASN A 47 -2.82 4.57 14.49
CA ASN A 47 -2.40 4.27 15.87
C ASN A 47 -1.79 2.88 16.07
N GLY A 48 -1.42 2.16 14.99
CA GLY A 48 -0.97 0.78 15.11
C GLY A 48 0.12 0.38 14.12
N SER A 49 0.62 -0.83 14.31
CA SER A 49 1.58 -1.48 13.41
C SER A 49 1.08 -2.85 12.97
N GLY A 50 1.68 -3.37 11.92
CA GLY A 50 1.32 -4.66 11.38
C GLY A 50 2.37 -5.22 10.46
N THR A 51 2.01 -6.31 9.80
CA THR A 51 2.87 -7.00 8.84
C THR A 51 2.17 -7.22 7.52
N TYR A 52 2.95 -7.34 6.46
CA TYR A 52 2.47 -7.68 5.13
C TYR A 52 3.27 -8.85 4.55
N LEU A 53 2.69 -9.50 3.56
CA LEU A 53 3.36 -10.48 2.71
C LEU A 53 3.39 -9.93 1.30
N MET A 54 4.56 -9.95 0.66
CA MET A 54 4.69 -9.59 -0.74
C MET A 54 5.18 -10.79 -1.56
N GLU A 55 4.39 -11.17 -2.55
CA GLU A 55 4.64 -12.26 -3.49
C GLU A 55 4.63 -11.71 -4.92
N GLY A 56 5.82 -11.64 -5.54
CA GLY A 56 6.00 -11.00 -6.84
C GLY A 56 5.61 -9.52 -6.79
N LYS A 57 4.42 -9.17 -7.29
CA LYS A 57 3.87 -7.80 -7.24
C LYS A 57 2.65 -7.68 -6.32
N ARG A 58 2.16 -8.77 -5.74
CA ARG A 58 0.99 -8.75 -4.85
C ARG A 58 1.45 -8.52 -3.42
N ILE A 59 0.76 -7.63 -2.72
CA ILE A 59 0.96 -7.33 -1.31
C ILE A 59 -0.34 -7.68 -0.59
N THR A 60 -0.24 -8.46 0.47
CA THR A 60 -1.35 -8.78 1.37
C THR A 60 -0.98 -8.36 2.77
N PHE A 61 -1.77 -7.49 3.38
CA PHE A 61 -1.57 -7.08 4.77
C PHE A 61 -2.13 -8.17 5.69
N THR A 62 -1.25 -8.79 6.47
CA THR A 62 -1.56 -10.01 7.25
C THR A 62 -1.92 -9.72 8.70
N ARG A 63 -1.47 -8.59 9.26
CA ARG A 63 -1.72 -8.16 10.65
C ARG A 63 -1.85 -6.64 10.72
N GLY A 64 -2.39 -6.14 11.84
CA GLY A 64 -2.50 -4.70 12.12
C GLY A 64 -3.74 -4.03 11.52
N PRO A 65 -3.80 -2.68 11.55
CA PRO A 65 -4.96 -1.90 11.13
C PRO A 65 -5.46 -2.13 9.70
N MET A 66 -4.59 -2.62 8.80
CA MET A 66 -4.89 -2.85 7.39
C MET A 66 -5.08 -4.34 7.07
N LYS A 67 -5.23 -5.21 8.08
CA LYS A 67 -5.36 -6.66 7.89
C LYS A 67 -6.43 -7.01 6.86
N GLY A 68 -6.06 -7.84 5.90
CA GLY A 68 -6.94 -8.31 4.82
C GLY A 68 -6.94 -7.39 3.58
N MET A 69 -6.39 -6.18 3.68
CA MET A 69 -6.18 -5.32 2.52
C MET A 69 -5.17 -5.95 1.57
N ARG A 70 -5.43 -5.80 0.27
CA ARG A 70 -4.59 -6.31 -0.80
C ARG A 70 -4.22 -5.19 -1.75
N MET A 71 -2.98 -5.19 -2.20
CA MET A 71 -2.46 -4.23 -3.16
C MET A 71 -1.62 -4.92 -4.22
N MET A 72 -1.50 -4.27 -5.37
CA MET A 72 -0.60 -4.62 -6.45
C MET A 72 0.43 -3.52 -6.60
N ARG A 73 1.70 -3.89 -6.69
CA ARG A 73 2.79 -2.99 -7.06
C ARG A 73 2.75 -2.72 -8.55
N VAL A 74 2.36 -1.50 -8.91
CA VAL A 74 2.25 -1.05 -10.31
C VAL A 74 3.61 -0.50 -10.79
N SER A 75 4.34 0.19 -9.92
CA SER A 75 5.70 0.67 -10.17
C SER A 75 6.58 0.62 -8.91
N SER A 76 7.83 1.10 -8.98
CA SER A 76 8.75 1.04 -7.85
C SER A 76 8.23 1.75 -6.59
N GLY A 77 7.47 2.84 -6.75
CA GLY A 77 6.90 3.63 -5.66
C GLY A 77 5.37 3.77 -5.71
N MET A 78 4.67 2.96 -6.50
CA MET A 78 3.22 3.05 -6.64
C MET A 78 2.55 1.70 -6.43
N LEU A 79 1.59 1.69 -5.50
CA LEU A 79 0.70 0.58 -5.21
C LEU A 79 -0.73 0.95 -5.60
N GLN A 80 -1.51 -0.05 -5.96
CA GLN A 80 -2.93 0.11 -6.23
C GLN A 80 -3.71 -1.00 -5.52
N GLU A 81 -4.82 -0.65 -4.90
CA GLU A 81 -5.69 -1.61 -4.20
C GLU A 81 -6.13 -2.72 -5.15
N VAL A 82 -6.28 -3.93 -4.60
CA VAL A 82 -6.91 -5.05 -5.26
C VAL A 82 -8.23 -5.31 -4.54
N ASP A 83 -9.33 -5.21 -5.27
CA ASP A 83 -10.66 -5.42 -4.73
C ASP A 83 -10.92 -6.89 -4.36
N ARG A 84 -12.11 -7.17 -3.82
CA ARG A 84 -12.51 -8.53 -3.43
C ARG A 84 -12.55 -9.50 -4.62
N GLY A 85 -12.82 -9.01 -5.83
CA GLY A 85 -12.85 -9.79 -7.07
C GLY A 85 -11.48 -9.99 -7.72
N GLY A 86 -10.40 -9.47 -7.12
CA GLY A 86 -9.05 -9.59 -7.64
C GLY A 86 -8.69 -8.57 -8.72
N LYS A 87 -9.54 -7.57 -8.99
CA LYS A 87 -9.29 -6.50 -9.95
C LYS A 87 -8.66 -5.29 -9.26
N LEU A 88 -8.00 -4.44 -10.05
CA LEU A 88 -7.41 -3.20 -9.53
C LEU A 88 -8.53 -2.22 -9.14
N GLY A 89 -8.56 -1.86 -7.86
CA GLY A 89 -9.43 -0.85 -7.29
C GLY A 89 -8.96 0.57 -7.58
N ARG A 90 -9.70 1.56 -7.08
CA ARG A 90 -9.39 2.98 -7.33
C ARG A 90 -8.28 3.52 -6.44
N LEU A 91 -8.17 3.04 -5.20
CA LEU A 91 -7.20 3.54 -4.23
C LEU A 91 -5.77 3.28 -4.71
N ARG A 92 -4.95 4.32 -4.73
CA ARG A 92 -3.54 4.26 -5.12
C ARG A 92 -2.69 4.85 -4.00
N CYS A 93 -1.59 4.17 -3.67
CA CYS A 93 -0.67 4.62 -2.64
C CYS A 93 0.70 4.85 -3.26
N HIS A 94 1.20 6.08 -3.12
CA HIS A 94 2.50 6.48 -3.67
C HIS A 94 3.49 6.69 -2.54
N ARG A 95 4.75 6.28 -2.76
CA ARG A 95 5.82 6.50 -1.80
C ARG A 95 6.20 7.98 -1.79
N ALA A 96 5.92 8.67 -0.69
CA ALA A 96 6.12 10.11 -0.54
C ALA A 96 7.52 10.48 -0.03
N GLY A 97 8.22 9.58 0.66
CA GLY A 97 9.52 9.91 1.24
C GLY A 97 10.10 8.83 2.17
N PRO A 98 11.19 9.15 2.89
CA PRO A 98 11.65 8.33 4.01
C PRO A 98 10.59 8.28 5.13
N VAL A 99 10.69 7.30 6.02
CA VAL A 99 9.82 7.20 7.21
C VAL A 99 10.07 8.43 8.08
N SER A 100 9.01 9.11 8.51
CA SER A 100 9.11 10.18 9.49
C SER A 100 9.14 9.57 10.90
N ASP A 101 10.01 10.09 11.77
CA ASP A 101 10.16 9.62 13.16
C ASP A 101 8.94 10.01 14.02
#